data_AF-A0A2R8F060-F1
#
_entry.id   AF-A0A2R8F060-F1
#
_cell.length_a   1.000
_cell.length_b   1.000
_cell.length_c   1.000
_cell.angle_alpha   90.00
_cell.angle_beta   90.00
_cell.angle_gamma   90.00
#
_symmetry.space_group_name_H-M   'P 1'
#
loop_
_entity.id
_entity.type
_entity.pdbx_description
1 polymer ?
#
loop_
_entity_poly.entity_id
_entity_poly.type
_entity_poly.pdbx_seq_one_letter_code
_entity_poly.pdbx_strand_id
1 'polypeptide(L)' 'MLIRDFALLALYTGARKSNVLEMEWDNIDFVRKIWHIPKTKNGKAQNIPLTNEAMEILQAEINI' A
#
# COMPACT_ATOMS: atom_id res chain seq x y z
N MET A 1 -11.42 3.44 0.75
CA MET A 1 -10.75 3.37 -0.57
C MET A 1 -11.75 3.38 -1.72
N LEU A 2 -11.78 4.49 -2.47
CA LEU A 2 -12.52 4.60 -3.73
C LEU A 2 -11.83 3.81 -4.86
N ILE A 3 -12.56 3.50 -5.95
CA ILE A 3 -12.03 2.66 -7.05
C ILE A 3 -10.82 3.28 -7.77
N ARG A 4 -10.79 4.61 -7.88
CA ARG A 4 -9.66 5.36 -8.44
C ARG A 4 -8.40 5.16 -7.60
N ASP A 5 -8.54 5.29 -6.29
CA ASP A 5 -7.43 5.26 -5.34
C ASP A 5 -6.85 3.84 -5.27
N PHE A 6 -7.72 2.82 -5.30
CA PHE A 6 -7.33 1.43 -5.49
C PHE A 6 -6.51 1.22 -6.79
N ALA A 7 -7.01 1.72 -7.92
CA ALA A 7 -6.33 1.54 -9.21
C ALA A 7 -4.96 2.22 -9.24
N LEU A 8 -4.86 3.43 -8.69
CA LEU A 8 -3.60 4.16 -8.57
C LEU A 8 -2.62 3.48 -7.61
N LEU A 9 -3.07 3.02 -6.44
CA LEU A 9 -2.22 2.28 -5.51
C LEU A 9 -1.70 0.98 -6.14
N ALA A 10 -2.56 0.23 -6.84
CA ALA A 10 -2.13 -0.97 -7.57
C ALA A 10 -1.09 -0.64 -8.66
N LEU A 11 -1.26 0.48 -9.38
CA LEU A 11 -0.33 0.94 -10.40
C LEU A 11 1.03 1.35 -9.82
N TYR A 12 1.04 2.18 -8.77
CA TYR A 12 2.28 2.71 -8.18
C TYR A 12 3.07 1.65 -7.40
N THR A 13 2.39 0.71 -6.76
CA THR A 13 3.04 -0.32 -5.93
C THR A 13 3.39 -1.59 -6.71
N GLY A 14 2.72 -1.84 -7.84
CA GLY A 14 2.78 -3.12 -8.54
C GLY A 14 2.31 -4.31 -7.69
N ALA A 15 1.66 -4.05 -6.55
CA ALA A 15 1.21 -5.09 -5.65
C ALA A 15 0.01 -5.84 -6.21
N ARG A 16 -0.19 -7.08 -5.74
CA ARG A 16 -1.37 -7.85 -6.10
C ARG A 16 -2.63 -7.15 -5.58
N LYS A 17 -3.72 -7.22 -6.35
CA LYS A 17 -5.04 -6.72 -5.95
C LYS A 17 -5.41 -7.11 -4.51
N SER A 18 -5.22 -8.38 -4.12
CA SER A 18 -5.52 -8.82 -2.75
C SER A 18 -4.70 -8.08 -1.70
N ASN A 19 -3.40 -7.90 -1.93
CA ASN A 19 -2.54 -7.18 -1.00
C ASN A 19 -3.00 -5.72 -0.83
N VAL A 20 -3.37 -5.04 -1.92
CA VAL A 20 -3.84 -3.64 -1.85
C VAL A 20 -5.16 -3.54 -1.09
N LEU A 21 -6.05 -4.52 -1.25
CA LEU A 21 -7.33 -4.57 -0.55
C LEU A 21 -7.21 -5.01 0.92
N GLU A 22 -6.18 -5.77 1.26
CA GLU A 22 -5.88 -6.29 2.61
C GLU A 22 -4.78 -5.46 3.30
N MET A 23 -4.48 -4.26 2.79
CA MET A 23 -3.47 -3.39 3.37
C MET A 23 -3.92 -2.88 4.75
N GLU A 24 -3.01 -2.93 5.71
CA GLU A 24 -3.23 -2.42 7.07
C GLU A 24 -2.30 -1.23 7.36
N TRP A 25 -2.77 -0.26 8.14
CA TRP A 25 -1.96 0.91 8.49
C TRP A 25 -0.70 0.54 9.29
N ASP A 26 -0.77 -0.49 10.14
CA ASP A 26 0.36 -1.02 10.91
C ASP A 26 1.48 -1.59 10.01
N ASN A 27 1.20 -1.80 8.73
CA ASN A 27 2.16 -2.26 7.74
C ASN A 27 2.87 -1.11 7.02
N ILE A 28 2.51 0.16 7.29
CA ILE A 28 3.05 1.33 6.61
C ILE A 28 4.01 2.10 7.54
N ASP A 29 5.27 2.18 7.13
CA ASP A 29 6.22 3.13 7.70
C ASP A 29 6.14 4.44 6.91
N PHE A 30 5.41 5.42 7.45
CA PHE A 30 5.22 6.71 6.79
C PHE A 30 6.48 7.56 6.72
N VAL A 31 7.42 7.36 7.65
CA VAL A 31 8.69 8.11 7.70
C VAL A 31 9.61 7.59 6.60
N ARG A 32 9.74 6.27 6.49
CA ARG A 32 10.60 5.62 5.49
C ARG A 32 9.91 5.46 4.13
N LYS A 33 8.59 5.73 4.07
CA LYS A 33 7.72 5.52 2.90
C LYS A 33 7.80 4.08 2.39
N ILE A 34 7.59 3.13 3.30
CA ILE A 34 7.65 1.70 3.00
C ILE A 34 6.34 1.05 3.41
N TRP A 35 5.77 0.26 2.52
CA TRP A 35 4.74 -0.70 2.85
C TRP A 35 5.35 -2.09 3.02
N HIS A 36 5.25 -2.64 4.22
CA HIS A 36 5.67 -3.98 4.57
C HIS A 36 4.51 -4.97 4.40
N ILE A 37 4.61 -5.90 3.44
CA ILE A 37 3.63 -6.97 3.25
C ILE A 37 4.13 -8.20 4.02
N PRO A 38 3.53 -8.56 5.17
CA PRO A 38 4.08 -9.57 6.08
C PRO A 38 4.02 -11.01 5.53
N LYS A 39 2.99 -11.33 4.73
CA LYS A 39 2.86 -12.62 4.03
C LYS A 39 2.20 -12.44 2.67
N THR A 40 2.88 -12.90 1.62
CA THR A 40 2.23 -13.14 0.32
C THR A 40 1.76 -14.59 0.22
N LYS A 41 0.89 -14.91 -0.75
CA LYS A 41 0.41 -16.29 -1.02
C LYS A 41 1.52 -17.35 -1.16
N ASN A 42 2.77 -16.94 -1.43
CA ASN A 42 3.93 -17.83 -1.57
C ASN A 42 4.92 -17.74 -0.37
N GLY A 43 4.49 -17.16 0.75
CA GLY A 43 5.22 -17.22 2.03
C GLY A 43 6.42 -16.28 2.16
N LYS A 44 6.69 -15.40 1.20
CA LYS A 44 7.75 -14.38 1.31
C LYS A 44 7.15 -13.02 1.65
N ALA A 45 7.68 -12.39 2.70
CA ALA A 45 7.43 -11.00 3.02
C ALA A 45 8.07 -10.10 1.95
N GLN A 46 7.49 -8.93 1.71
CA GLN A 46 8.00 -7.96 0.74
C GLN A 46 7.90 -6.54 1.29
N ASN A 47 8.93 -5.74 1.08
CA ASN A 47 8.86 -4.30 1.27
C ASN A 47 8.65 -3.63 -0.07
N ILE A 48 7.65 -2.75 -0.16
CA ILE A 48 7.37 -1.94 -1.34
C ILE A 48 7.67 -0.47 -0.98
N PRO A 49 8.63 0.18 -1.65
CA PRO A 49 8.79 1.63 -1.56
C PRO A 49 7.53 2.34 -2.08
N LEU A 50 7.04 3.31 -1.32
CA LEU A 50 5.87 4.11 -1.68
C LEU A 50 6.34 5.40 -2.35
N THR A 51 5.81 5.68 -3.54
CA THR A 51 6.03 6.97 -4.21
C THR A 51 5.33 8.09 -3.46
N ASN A 52 5.65 9.34 -3.78
CA ASN A 52 4.97 10.48 -3.16
C ASN A 52 3.47 10.47 -3.45
N GLU A 53 3.07 10.10 -4.67
CA GLU A 53 1.67 10.00 -5.10
C GLU A 53 0.92 8.89 -4.33
N ALA A 54 1.56 7.75 -4.10
CA ALA A 54 0.98 6.70 -3.27
C ALA A 54 0.80 7.18 -1.81
N MET A 55 1.77 7.92 -1.28
CA MET A 55 1.69 8.49 0.07
C MET A 55 0.58 9.52 0.22
N GLU A 56 0.35 10.36 -0.79
CA GLU A 56 -0.75 11.34 -0.79
C GLU A 56 -2.11 10.64 -0.72
N ILE A 57 -2.31 9.58 -1.51
CA ILE A 57 -3.53 8.77 -1.49
C ILE A 57 -3.73 8.13 -0.10
N LEU A 58 -2.67 7.51 0.44
CA LEU A 58 -2.73 6.84 1.75
C LEU A 58 -3.04 7.83 2.88
N GLN A 59 -2.39 9.01 2.89
CA GLN A 59 -2.65 10.02 3.91
C GLN A 59 -4.06 10.63 3.80
N ALA A 60 -4.61 10.74 2.59
CA ALA A 60 -5.99 11.20 2.42
C ALA A 60 -7.01 10.23 3.03
N GLU A 61 -6.75 8.92 3.00
CA GLU A 61 -7.64 7.88 3.55
C GLU A 61 -7.52 7.73 5.08
N ILE A 62 -6.39 8.07 5.70
CA ILE A 62 -6.22 8.04 7.17
C ILE A 62 -7.00 9.16 7.86
N ASN A 63 -7.16 10.29 7.18
CA ASN A 63 -7.77 11.50 7.74
C ASN A 63 -9.31 11.54 7.61
N ILE A 64 -9.93 10.42 7.21
CA ILE A 64 -11.39 10.24 7.10
C ILE A 64 -11.84 9.29 8.21
#